data_AF-A0A5J5V9A1-F1
#
_entry.id   AF-A0A5J5V9A1-F1
#
_cell.length_a   1.000
_cell.length_b   1.000
_cell.length_c   1.000
_cell.angle_alpha   90.00
_cell.angle_beta   90.00
_cell.angle_gamma   90.00
#
_symmetry.space_group_name_H-M   'P 1'
#
loop_
_entity.id
_entity.type
_entity.pdbx_description
1 polymer ?
#
loop_
_entity_poly.entity_id
_entity_poly.type
_entity_poly.pdbx_seq_one_letter_code
_entity_poly.pdbx_strand_id
1 'polypeptide(L)' 'MAPEFLRGEQKSDVYSFGVILWELITMQQPWNGLSPAQVVGAVAFQNRKLAIPPNTSPKLVSLMESCWAE' A
#
# COMPACT_ATOMS: atom_id res chain seq x y z
N MET A 1 -2.80 -3.80 -6.81
CA MET A 1 -3.54 -2.85 -7.68
C MET A 1 -4.09 -1.77 -6.79
N ALA A 2 -3.84 -0.50 -7.12
CA ALA A 2 -4.20 0.62 -6.27
C ALA A 2 -5.73 0.82 -6.20
N PRO A 3 -6.28 1.26 -5.06
CA PRO A 3 -7.73 1.42 -4.88
C PRO A 3 -8.35 2.44 -5.85
N GLU A 4 -7.62 3.48 -6.20
CA GLU A 4 -8.01 4.55 -7.11
C GLU A 4 -7.98 4.12 -8.60
N PHE A 5 -7.13 3.15 -8.97
CA PHE A 5 -7.11 2.56 -10.31
C PHE A 5 -8.44 1.85 -10.61
N LEU A 6 -9.00 1.17 -9.60
CA LEU A 6 -10.31 0.52 -9.69
C LEU A 6 -11.46 1.53 -9.80
N ARG A 7 -11.22 2.79 -9.41
CA ARG A 7 -12.18 3.91 -9.50
C ARG A 7 -11.98 4.79 -10.75
N GLY A 8 -10.93 4.54 -11.55
CA GLY A 8 -10.63 5.31 -12.76
C GLY A 8 -9.86 6.62 -12.53
N GLU A 9 -9.15 6.75 -11.41
CA GLU A 9 -8.43 7.98 -11.04
C GLU A 9 -6.91 7.88 -11.29
N GLN A 10 -6.29 8.99 -11.71
CA GLN A 10 -4.89 9.07 -12.15
C GLN A 10 -3.84 8.97 -11.03
N LYS A 11 -4.23 8.75 -9.77
CA LYS A 11 -3.27 8.68 -8.64
C LYS A 11 -2.68 7.30 -8.36
N SER A 12 -3.01 6.30 -9.18
CA SER A 12 -2.56 4.90 -9.06
C SER A 12 -1.06 4.72 -8.82
N ASP A 13 -0.24 5.59 -9.42
CA ASP A 13 1.22 5.50 -9.33
C ASP A 13 1.75 5.89 -7.94
N VAL A 14 1.06 6.79 -7.22
CA VAL A 14 1.47 7.26 -5.89
C VAL A 14 1.22 6.17 -4.84
N TYR A 15 0.04 5.53 -4.87
CA TYR A 15 -0.23 4.41 -3.98
C TYR A 15 0.73 3.24 -4.25
N SER A 16 0.94 2.92 -5.53
CA SER A 16 1.86 1.84 -5.93
C SER A 16 3.29 2.13 -5.48
N PHE A 17 3.75 3.38 -5.54
CA PHE A 17 5.03 3.79 -4.98
C PHE A 17 5.12 3.55 -3.46
N GLY A 18 4.07 3.86 -2.70
CA GLY A 18 4.01 3.55 -1.27
C GLY A 18 4.14 2.05 -0.97
N VAL A 19 3.49 1.20 -1.78
CA VAL A 19 3.59 -0.26 -1.66
C VAL A 19 5.00 -0.76 -1.96
N ILE A 20 5.65 -0.24 -3.01
CA ILE A 20 7.04 -0.58 -3.36
C ILE A 20 7.99 -0.14 -2.23
N LEU A 21 7.80 1.05 -1.67
CA LEU A 21 8.62 1.54 -0.57
C LEU A 21 8.51 0.61 0.65
N TRP A 22 7.31 0.13 0.97
CA TRP A 22 7.10 -0.87 2.02
C TRP A 22 7.81 -2.20 1.72
N GLU A 23 7.74 -2.68 0.48
CA GLU A 23 8.41 -3.91 0.04
C GLU A 23 9.94 -3.80 0.19
N LEU A 24 10.53 -2.65 -0.17
CA LEU A 24 11.97 -2.41 -0.01
C LEU A 24 12.41 -2.35 1.46
N ILE A 25 11.59 -1.81 2.34
CA ILE A 25 11.90 -1.71 3.78
C ILE A 25 11.79 -3.08 4.46
N THR A 26 10.78 -3.86 4.09
CA THR A 26 10.47 -5.14 4.76
C THR A 26 11.14 -6.33 4.09
N MET A 27 11.51 -6.22 2.82
CA MET A 27 11.94 -7.33 1.95
C MET A 27 10.89 -8.44 1.89
N GLN A 28 9.61 -8.10 2.01
CA GLN A 28 8.49 -9.02 2.05
C GLN A 28 7.52 -8.76 0.91
N GLN A 29 6.85 -9.83 0.46
CA GLN A 29 5.76 -9.71 -0.49
C GLN A 29 4.58 -8.98 0.16
N PRO A 30 4.06 -7.89 -0.44
CA PRO A 30 2.89 -7.20 0.08
C PRO A 30 1.67 -8.12 0.02
N TRP A 31 0.82 -8.04 1.05
CA TRP A 31 -0.42 -8.82 1.13
C TRP A 31 -0.22 -10.34 1.04
N ASN A 32 0.91 -10.85 1.52
CA ASN A 32 1.21 -12.27 1.50
C ASN A 32 0.06 -13.12 2.07
N GLY A 33 -0.29 -14.20 1.37
CA GLY A 33 -1.40 -15.10 1.72
C GLY A 33 -2.79 -14.66 1.22
N LEU A 34 -2.91 -13.51 0.54
CA LEU A 34 -4.17 -13.09 -0.10
C LEU A 34 -4.13 -13.36 -1.61
N SER A 35 -5.25 -13.83 -2.16
CA SER A 35 -5.45 -13.91 -3.61
C SER A 35 -5.63 -12.49 -4.21
N PRO A 36 -5.42 -12.30 -5.52
CA PRO A 36 -5.56 -10.97 -6.14
C PRO A 36 -6.94 -10.33 -5.90
N ALA A 37 -8.01 -11.12 -5.93
CA ALA A 37 -9.37 -10.64 -5.64
C ALA A 37 -9.53 -10.20 -4.18
N GLN A 38 -8.90 -10.92 -3.23
CA GLN A 38 -8.89 -10.55 -1.82
C GLN A 38 -8.08 -9.28 -1.56
N VAL A 39 -6.97 -9.07 -2.27
CA VAL A 39 -6.18 -7.82 -2.20
C VAL A 39 -7.02 -6.63 -2.66
N VAL A 40 -7.72 -6.77 -3.79
CA VAL A 40 -8.65 -5.75 -4.28
C VAL A 40 -9.73 -5.46 -3.23
N GLY A 41 -10.33 -6.51 -2.66
CA GLY A 41 -11.28 -6.41 -1.54
C GLY A 41 -10.75 -5.57 -0.37
N ALA A 42 -9.57 -5.95 0.13
CA ALA A 42 -8.95 -5.34 1.30
C ALA A 42 -8.54 -3.88 1.06
N VAL A 43 -8.00 -3.59 -0.12
CA VAL A 43 -7.47 -2.27 -0.45
C VAL A 43 -8.58 -1.31 -0.86
N ALA A 44 -9.48 -1.71 -1.77
CA ALA A 44 -10.49 -0.82 -2.34
C ALA A 44 -11.72 -0.62 -1.45
N PHE A 45 -12.07 -1.60 -0.61
CA PHE A 45 -13.32 -1.59 0.15
C PHE A 45 -13.13 -1.61 1.67
N GLN A 46 -12.01 -2.15 2.16
CA GLN A 46 -11.74 -2.22 3.61
C GLN A 46 -10.73 -1.16 4.09
N ASN A 47 -10.18 -0.36 3.16
CA ASN A 47 -9.11 0.61 3.43
C ASN A 47 -7.95 0.01 4.25
N ARG A 48 -7.65 -1.27 4.01
CA ARG A 48 -6.59 -1.98 4.74
C ARG A 48 -5.23 -1.44 4.26
N LYS A 49 -4.33 -1.16 5.22
CA LYS A 49 -2.95 -0.73 4.96
C LYS A 49 -1.94 -1.81 5.36
N LEU A 50 -0.76 -1.78 4.76
CA LEU A 50 0.35 -2.67 5.11
C LEU A 50 0.91 -2.26 6.48
N ALA A 51 1.25 -3.26 7.31
CA ALA A 51 1.79 -2.99 8.65
C ALA A 51 3.24 -2.50 8.55
N ILE A 52 3.53 -1.34 9.11
CA ILE A 52 4.88 -0.75 9.09
C ILE A 52 5.67 -1.27 10.31
N PRO A 53 6.90 -1.82 10.14
CA PRO A 53 7.71 -2.27 11.26
C PRO A 53 8.06 -1.13 12.23
N PRO A 54 8.11 -1.38 13.55
CA PRO A 54 8.32 -0.33 14.56
C PRO A 54 9.69 0.37 14.48
N ASN A 55 10.69 -0.27 13.86
CA ASN A 55 12.04 0.30 13.69
C ASN A 55 12.21 1.07 12.37
N THR A 56 11.12 1.41 11.68
CA THR A 56 11.17 2.17 10.44
C THR A 56 11.39 3.66 10.73
N SER A 57 12.27 4.31 9.97
CA SER A 57 12.53 5.75 10.11
C SER A 57 11.23 6.56 10.00
N PRO A 58 10.95 7.50 10.93
CA PRO A 58 9.72 8.28 10.93
C PRO A 58 9.44 9.03 9.61
N LYS A 59 10.49 9.45 8.90
CA LYS A 59 10.37 10.09 7.59
C LYS A 59 9.80 9.14 6.53
N LEU A 60 10.22 7.87 6.56
CA LEU A 60 9.72 6.84 5.66
C LEU A 60 8.30 6.42 6.01
N VAL A 61 7.97 6.35 7.31
CA VAL A 61 6.60 6.12 7.78
C VAL A 61 5.66 7.19 7.23
N SER A 62 5.98 8.46 7.47
CA SER A 62 5.18 9.59 7.00
C SER A 62 5.05 9.62 5.47
N LEU A 63 6.10 9.28 4.72
CA LEU A 63 6.05 9.19 3.27
C LEU A 63 5.10 8.06 2.81
N MET A 64 5.24 6.84 3.34
CA MET A 64 4.34 5.72 3.00
C MET A 64 2.89 6.04 3.33
N GLU A 65 2.63 6.61 4.50
CA GLU A 65 1.27 6.99 4.92
C GLU A 65 0.67 8.07 4.01
N SER A 66 1.48 9.02 3.54
CA SER A 66 1.06 10.04 2.57
C SER A 66 0.77 9.44 1.20
N CYS A 67 1.54 8.43 0.79
CA CYS A 67 1.29 7.70 -0.46
C CYS A 67 0.00 6.87 -0.41
N TRP A 68 -0.40 6.39 0.76
CA TRP A 68 -1.64 5.64 0.98
C TRP A 68 -2.77 6.49 1.56
N ALA A 69 -2.65 7.83 1.49
CA ALA A 69 -3.75 8.73 1.76
C ALA A 69 -4.61 8.83 0.49
N GLU A 70 -5.94 8.77 0.64
CA GLU A 70 -6.90 9.08 -0.45
C GLU A 70 -6.78 10.55 -0.89
#